data_AF-A0A6I2YNS8-F1
#
_entry.id   AF-A0A6I2YNS8-F1
#
_cell.length_a   1.000
_cell.length_b   1.000
_cell.length_c   1.000
_cell.angle_alpha   90.00
_cell.angle_beta   90.00
_cell.angle_gamma   90.00
#
_symmetry.space_group_name_H-M   'P 1'
#
loop_
_entity.id
_entity.type
_entity.pdbx_description
1 polymer ?
#
loop_
_entity_poly.entity_id
_entity_poly.type
_entity_poly.pdbx_seq_one_letter_code
_entity_poly.pdbx_strand_id
1 'polypeptide(L)' 'MSDIKPSAYFSSSTRASSKASSRLISVRLPEELLQRLAIVGNNEGLAMSDTIRLVLERGLREKKKKKKENKP' A
#
# COMPACT_ATOMS: atom_id res chain seq x y z
N MET A 1 23.69 16.97 -27.92
CA MET A 1 22.50 16.14 -27.60
C MET A 1 22.84 15.34 -26.35
N SER A 2 22.32 15.74 -25.20
CA SER A 2 22.63 15.12 -23.91
C SER A 2 21.53 14.12 -23.54
N ASP A 3 21.90 12.84 -23.51
CA ASP A 3 21.09 11.70 -23.10
C ASP A 3 20.48 11.91 -21.70
N ILE A 4 19.17 12.13 -21.66
CA ILE A 4 18.40 12.16 -20.42
C ILE A 4 18.22 10.71 -19.96
N LYS A 5 19.10 10.26 -19.06
CA LYS A 5 18.99 8.94 -18.43
C LYS A 5 17.68 8.87 -17.62
N PRO A 6 16.82 7.86 -17.83
CA PRO A 6 15.52 7.74 -17.16
C PRO A 6 15.61 7.51 -15.64
N SER A 7 16.82 7.28 -15.12
CA SER A 7 17.13 7.20 -13.68
C SER A 7 16.88 8.50 -12.91
N ALA A 8 16.79 9.66 -13.58
CA ALA A 8 16.62 10.94 -12.91
C ALA A 8 15.23 11.11 -12.25
N TYR A 9 14.21 10.40 -12.73
CA TYR A 9 12.87 10.46 -12.15
C TYR A 9 12.74 9.69 -10.83
N PHE A 10 13.68 8.80 -10.50
CA PHE A 10 13.60 7.99 -9.28
C PHE A 10 14.12 8.76 -8.04
N SER A 11 15.04 9.72 -8.23
CA SER A 11 15.73 10.39 -7.13
C SER A 11 15.00 11.60 -6.55
N SER A 12 13.99 12.15 -7.22
CA SER A 12 13.26 13.34 -6.76
C SER A 12 12.17 13.06 -5.71
N SER A 13 11.89 11.80 -5.36
CA SER A 13 10.81 11.44 -4.44
C SER A 13 11.19 11.38 -2.94
N THR A 14 12.27 12.05 -2.51
CA THR A 14 12.76 11.90 -1.12
C THR A 14 12.58 13.09 -0.18
N ARG A 15 12.13 14.28 -0.62
CA ARG A 15 12.01 15.45 0.29
C ARG A 15 10.86 16.40 0.00
N ALA A 16 9.63 15.92 0.08
CA ALA A 16 8.47 16.80 0.27
C ALA A 16 7.62 16.29 1.45
N SER A 17 7.94 16.78 2.64
CA SER A 17 7.03 16.77 3.78
C SER A 17 5.91 17.77 3.47
N SER A 18 4.76 17.27 3.00
CA SER A 18 3.53 18.04 2.99
C SER A 18 2.44 17.28 3.76
N LYS A 19 1.83 18.02 4.70
CA LYS A 19 0.61 17.69 5.43
C LYS A 19 -0.37 16.95 4.51
N ALA A 20 -0.71 15.71 4.89
CA ALA A 20 -1.69 14.85 4.21
C ALA A 20 -1.44 14.64 2.70
N SER A 21 -0.21 14.32 2.31
CA SER A 21 0.06 13.78 0.97
C SER A 21 -0.55 12.38 0.86
N SER A 22 -1.67 12.23 0.13
CA SER A 22 -2.16 10.93 -0.33
C SER A 22 -1.17 10.37 -1.35
N ARG A 23 -0.08 9.77 -0.85
CA ARG A 23 0.91 9.12 -1.70
C ARG A 23 0.21 8.03 -2.51
N LEU A 24 0.03 8.28 -3.80
CA LEU A 24 -0.52 7.29 -4.72
C LEU A 24 0.53 6.19 -4.89
N ILE A 25 0.09 4.94 -4.72
CA ILE A 25 0.94 3.77 -4.88
C ILE A 25 0.22 2.85 -5.86
N SER A 26 0.91 2.53 -6.95
CA SER A 26 0.47 1.47 -7.86
C SER A 26 0.96 0.13 -7.32
N VAL A 27 0.06 -0.85 -7.19
CA VAL A 27 0.38 -2.20 -6.70
C VAL A 27 -0.05 -3.21 -7.75
N ARG A 28 0.82 -4.17 -8.06
CA ARG A 28 0.48 -5.31 -8.91
C ARG A 28 0.08 -6.48 -8.01
N LEU A 29 -1.12 -6.97 -8.19
CA LEU A 29 -1.67 -8.09 -7.44
C LEU A 29 -2.05 -9.22 -8.41
N PRO A 30 -1.92 -10.49 -7.98
CA PRO A 30 -2.53 -11.60 -8.71
C PRO A 30 -4.03 -11.39 -8.87
N GLU A 31 -4.59 -11.82 -10.00
CA GLU A 31 -6.00 -11.63 -10.33
C GLU A 31 -6.94 -12.21 -9.27
N GLU A 32 -6.65 -13.42 -8.80
CA GLU A 32 -7.44 -14.08 -7.76
C GLU A 32 -7.52 -13.24 -6.47
N LEU A 33 -6.41 -12.61 -6.09
CA LEU A 33 -6.37 -11.74 -4.90
C LEU A 33 -7.18 -10.46 -5.13
N LEU A 34 -7.14 -9.90 -6.35
CA LEU A 34 -7.95 -8.76 -6.73
C LEU A 34 -9.46 -9.08 -6.62
N GLN A 35 -9.89 -10.25 -7.11
CA GLN A 35 -11.28 -10.69 -7.02
C GLN A 35 -11.73 -10.83 -5.57
N ARG A 36 -10.92 -11.47 -4.71
CA ARG A 36 -11.23 -11.62 -3.28
C ARG A 36 -11.35 -10.27 -2.57
N LEU A 37 -10.45 -9.33 -2.87
CA LEU A 37 -10.50 -7.98 -2.33
C LEU A 37 -11.75 -7.23 -2.82
N ALA A 38 -12.15 -7.40 -4.08
CA ALA A 38 -13.37 -6.80 -4.60
C ALA A 38 -14.62 -7.34 -3.90
N ILE A 39 -14.71 -8.65 -3.63
CA ILE A 39 -15.82 -9.25 -2.87
C ILE A 39 -15.91 -8.61 -1.48
N VAL A 40 -14.79 -8.52 -0.76
CA VAL A 40 -14.75 -7.91 0.58
C VAL A 40 -15.14 -6.43 0.52
N GLY A 41 -14.57 -5.67 -0.42
CA GLY A 41 -14.86 -4.26 -0.60
C GLY A 41 -16.33 -3.99 -0.92
N ASN A 42 -16.92 -4.77 -1.83
CA ASN A 42 -18.33 -4.64 -2.20
C ASN A 42 -19.27 -4.95 -1.02
N ASN A 43 -18.95 -5.97 -0.22
CA ASN A 43 -19.74 -6.31 0.97
C ASN A 43 -19.70 -5.21 2.04
N GLU A 44 -18.58 -4.49 2.16
CA GLU A 44 -18.40 -3.39 3.12
C GLU A 44 -18.75 -2.00 2.51
N GLY A 45 -19.12 -1.93 1.23
CA GLY A 45 -19.38 -0.67 0.53
C GLY A 45 -18.15 0.22 0.36
N LEU A 46 -16.95 -0.37 0.34
CA LEU A 46 -15.67 0.33 0.32
C LEU A 46 -15.05 0.40 -1.07
N ALA A 47 -14.35 1.49 -1.35
CA ALA A 47 -13.49 1.60 -2.51
C ALA A 47 -12.27 0.66 -2.38
N MET A 48 -11.79 0.16 -3.50
CA MET A 48 -10.70 -0.83 -3.54
C MET A 48 -9.43 -0.37 -2.81
N SER A 49 -9.08 0.92 -2.91
CA SER A 49 -7.94 1.50 -2.19
C SER A 49 -8.09 1.44 -0.67
N ASP A 50 -9.30 1.66 -0.18
CA ASP A 50 -9.62 1.64 1.25
C ASP A 50 -9.70 0.20 1.76
N THR A 51 -10.26 -0.72 0.98
CA THR A 51 -10.23 -2.16 1.28
C THR A 51 -8.79 -2.67 1.41
N ILE A 52 -7.90 -2.34 0.46
CA ILE A 52 -6.49 -2.72 0.51
C ILE A 52 -5.81 -2.12 1.75
N ARG A 53 -6.06 -0.82 2.03
CA ARG A 53 -5.51 -0.17 3.24
C ARG A 53 -5.95 -0.90 4.50
N LEU A 54 -7.24 -1.18 4.64
CA LEU A 54 -7.83 -1.84 5.80
C LEU A 54 -7.23 -3.24 6.03
N VAL A 55 -7.14 -4.05 4.97
CA VAL A 55 -6.57 -5.40 5.05
C VAL A 55 -5.09 -5.36 5.45
N LEU A 56 -4.32 -4.44 4.88
CA LEU A 56 -2.91 -4.25 5.26
C LEU A 56 -2.78 -3.78 6.71
N GLU A 57 -3.60 -2.85 7.16
CA GLU A 57 -3.61 -2.40 8.55
C GLU A 57 -3.91 -3.53 9.52
N ARG A 58 -4.94 -4.34 9.23
CA ARG A 58 -5.31 -5.53 10.03
C ARG A 58 -4.13 -6.52 10.08
N GLY A 59 -3.57 -6.88 8.93
CA GLY A 59 -2.43 -7.81 8.86
C GLY A 59 -1.17 -7.31 9.58
N LEU A 60 -0.89 -6.01 9.51
CA LEU A 60 0.24 -5.41 10.24
C LEU A 60 0.01 -5.36 11.75
N ARG A 61 -1.22 -5.09 12.21
CA ARG A 61 -1.58 -5.11 13.63
C ARG A 61 -1.44 -6.52 14.21
N GLU A 62 -1.88 -7.55 13.48
CA GLU A 62 -1.72 -8.95 13.91
C GLU A 62 -0.26 -9.37 14.03
N LYS A 63 0.58 -9.04 13.04
CA LYS A 63 2.03 -9.31 13.11
C LYS A 63 2.69 -8.65 14.33
N LYS A 64 2.28 -7.42 14.67
CA LYS A 64 2.78 -6.71 15.85
C LYS A 64 2.36 -7.39 17.16
N LYS A 65 1.14 -7.93 17.26
CA LYS A 65 0.69 -8.69 18.42
C LYS A 65 1.52 -9.97 18.61
N LYS A 66 1.69 -10.77 17.54
CA LYS A 66 2.52 -11.99 17.57
C LYS A 66 3.96 -11.72 17.99
N LYS A 67 4.56 -10.60 17.56
CA LYS A 67 5.92 -10.22 17.97
C LYS A 67 6.01 -9.83 19.45
N LYS A 68 4.94 -9.29 20.05
CA LYS A 68 4.91 -8.94 21.48
C LYS A 68 4.65 -10.16 22.37
N GLU A 69 3.89 -11.12 21.88
CA GLU A 69 3.61 -12.39 22.57
C GLU A 69 4.84 -13.32 22.61
N ASN A 70 5.68 -13.28 21.57
CA ASN A 70 6.95 -14.01 21.51
C ASN A 70 8.15 -13.25 22.12
N LYS A 71 7.92 -12.23 22.95
CA LYS A 71 8.99 -11.54 23.68
C LYS A 71 8.98 -12.06 25.12
N PRO A 72 10.07 -12.69 25.61
CA PRO A 72 10.14 -13.19 26.98
C PRO A 72 10.06 -12.07 28.01
#